data_AF-A0A7T0G4U0-F1
#
_entry.id   AF-A0A7T0G4U0-F1
#
_cell.length_a   1.000
_cell.length_b   1.000
_cell.length_c   1.000
_cell.angle_alpha   90.00
_cell.angle_beta   90.00
_cell.angle_gamma   90.00
#
_symmetry.space_group_name_H-M   'P 1'
#
loop_
_entity.id
_entity.type
_entity.pdbx_description
1 polymer ?
#
loop_
_entity_poly.entity_id
_entity_poly.type
_entity_poly.pdbx_seq_one_letter_code
_entity_poly.pdbx_strand_id
1 'polypeptide(L)'
;MSLLDGFDPEPYAASETEATLEDLDDGESISLDTKEVKYASYFARIKHQIERVWAYPIEAAQRGIQGAVVLRFVIDKHGTLAGVWVKETSDSNMLDLAAIKAVKDAAPFYPFPITISKEKISIAARFEYTPRFVHADR
;
A
#
# COMPACT_ATOMS: atom_id res chain seq x y z
N MET A 1 59.55 9.89 -19.41
CA MET A 1 59.20 11.10 -18.64
C MET A 1 57.69 11.28 -18.74
N SER A 2 56.99 11.25 -17.60
CA SER A 2 55.57 11.56 -17.47
C SER A 2 55.31 13.07 -17.45
N LEU A 3 54.15 13.47 -17.98
CA LEU A 3 53.37 14.69 -17.69
C LEU A 3 52.04 14.47 -18.45
N LEU A 4 50.91 14.03 -17.90
CA LEU A 4 50.07 14.55 -16.81
C LEU A 4 49.81 16.06 -16.89
N ASP A 5 48.76 16.42 -17.62
CA ASP A 5 47.87 17.56 -17.36
C ASP A 5 46.56 17.21 -18.10
N GLY A 6 45.44 16.91 -17.44
CA GLY A 6 44.73 17.80 -16.54
C GLY A 6 43.41 18.20 -17.21
N PHE A 7 42.59 17.22 -17.64
CA PHE A 7 41.22 17.49 -18.06
C PHE A 7 40.32 17.31 -16.83
N ASP A 8 40.04 18.43 -16.18
CA ASP A 8 39.15 18.53 -15.03
C ASP A 8 37.79 19.07 -15.51
N PRO A 9 36.82 18.21 -15.88
CA PRO A 9 35.44 18.63 -15.93
C PRO A 9 34.90 18.54 -14.50
N GLU A 10 34.74 19.70 -13.88
CA GLU A 10 34.01 19.91 -12.63
C GLU A 10 32.72 19.06 -12.55
N PRO A 11 32.35 18.60 -11.35
CA PRO A 11 31.34 17.57 -11.15
C PRO A 11 29.95 18.13 -11.38
N TYR A 12 29.52 18.17 -12.64
CA TYR A 12 28.10 18.14 -12.99
C TYR A 12 27.56 16.71 -12.84
N ALA A 13 27.86 16.09 -11.69
CA ALA A 13 26.99 15.09 -11.10
C ALA A 13 25.70 15.85 -10.78
N ALA A 14 24.84 15.95 -11.79
CA ALA A 14 23.46 16.28 -11.60
C ALA A 14 22.99 15.46 -10.41
N SER A 15 22.59 16.19 -9.38
CA SER A 15 21.72 15.74 -8.31
C SER A 15 20.42 15.24 -8.93
N GLU A 16 20.47 14.11 -9.63
CA GLU A 16 19.39 13.16 -9.55
C GLU A 16 19.51 12.62 -8.14
N THR A 17 18.59 13.09 -7.31
CA THR A 17 18.22 12.42 -6.08
C THR A 17 17.79 11.01 -6.49
N GLU A 18 18.77 10.13 -6.68
CA GLU A 18 18.64 8.70 -6.50
C GLU A 18 18.18 8.59 -5.05
N ALA A 19 16.87 8.75 -4.85
CA ALA A 19 16.20 8.31 -3.66
C ALA A 19 16.48 6.81 -3.63
N THR A 20 17.53 6.47 -2.89
CA THR A 20 17.98 5.13 -2.63
C THR A 20 16.75 4.26 -2.36
N LEU A 21 16.47 3.36 -3.31
CA LEU A 21 15.41 2.35 -3.19
C LEU A 21 15.65 1.40 -2.00
N GLU A 22 16.75 1.59 -1.26
CA GLU A 22 17.13 0.85 -0.05
C GLU A 22 16.58 1.46 1.26
N ASP A 23 15.89 2.61 1.24
CA ASP A 23 15.13 3.13 2.40
C ASP A 23 13.69 2.58 2.47
N LEU A 24 13.30 1.73 1.52
CA LEU A 24 12.06 0.96 1.56
C LEU A 24 12.33 -0.36 2.30
N ASP A 25 12.32 -0.30 3.63
CA ASP A 25 12.25 -1.43 4.58
C ASP A 25 11.72 -2.72 3.93
N ASP A 26 12.66 -3.53 3.44
CA ASP A 26 12.41 -4.81 2.80
C ASP A 26 12.18 -5.84 3.91
N GLY A 27 10.92 -6.03 4.31
CA GLY A 27 10.54 -7.30 4.92
C GLY A 27 9.26 -7.34 5.72
N GLU A 28 9.14 -6.55 6.79
CA GLU A 28 8.21 -6.88 7.88
C GLU A 28 6.94 -6.04 7.88
N SER A 29 6.10 -6.24 6.87
CA SER A 29 4.71 -5.74 6.90
C SER A 29 3.82 -6.66 7.74
N ILE A 30 3.07 -6.09 8.69
CA ILE A 30 2.13 -6.83 9.52
C ILE A 30 0.82 -7.00 8.74
N SER A 31 0.29 -8.22 8.65
CA SER A 31 -1.00 -8.45 8.01
C SER A 31 -2.12 -7.67 8.71
N LEU A 32 -2.98 -7.02 7.94
CA LEU A 32 -4.18 -6.32 8.43
C LEU A 32 -5.11 -7.26 9.21
N ASP A 33 -5.05 -8.57 8.93
CA ASP A 33 -5.84 -9.60 9.62
C ASP A 33 -5.09 -10.28 10.79
N THR A 34 -3.94 -9.74 11.21
CA THR A 34 -3.11 -10.28 12.32
C THR A 34 -3.94 -10.52 13.59
N LYS A 35 -3.55 -11.55 14.34
CA LYS A 35 -4.14 -11.92 15.64
C LYS A 35 -3.27 -11.48 16.82
N GLU A 36 -2.15 -10.81 16.58
CA GLU A 36 -1.32 -10.25 17.64
C GLU A 36 -2.12 -9.23 18.46
N VAL A 37 -2.26 -9.47 19.76
CA VAL A 37 -3.12 -8.69 20.68
C VAL A 37 -2.81 -7.18 20.62
N LYS A 38 -1.54 -6.81 20.50
CA LYS A 38 -1.09 -5.40 20.40
C LYS A 38 -1.65 -4.65 19.18
N TYR A 39 -2.00 -5.36 18.10
CA TYR A 39 -2.44 -4.77 16.82
C TYR A 39 -3.90 -5.07 16.48
N ALA A 40 -4.41 -6.25 16.85
CA ALA A 40 -5.67 -6.79 16.33
C ALA A 40 -6.86 -5.82 16.42
N SER A 41 -7.06 -5.16 17.57
CA SER A 41 -8.18 -4.22 17.74
C SER A 41 -8.04 -2.96 16.89
N TYR A 42 -6.82 -2.44 16.73
CA TYR A 42 -6.55 -1.28 15.91
C TYR A 42 -6.68 -1.62 14.41
N PHE A 43 -6.17 -2.77 14.01
CA PHE A 43 -6.21 -3.22 12.62
C PHE A 43 -7.62 -3.56 12.17
N ALA A 44 -8.47 -4.12 13.06
CA ALA A 44 -9.88 -4.29 12.79
C ALA A 44 -10.60 -2.95 12.50
N ARG A 45 -10.20 -1.86 13.17
CA ARG A 45 -10.74 -0.52 12.91
C ARG A 45 -10.28 0.02 11.56
N ILE A 46 -9.00 -0.16 11.22
CA ILE A 46 -8.45 0.19 9.89
C ILE A 46 -9.23 -0.56 8.80
N LYS A 47 -9.36 -1.88 8.95
CA LYS A 47 -10.09 -2.75 8.02
C LYS A 47 -11.52 -2.26 7.80
N HIS A 48 -12.25 -2.03 8.88
CA HIS A 48 -13.62 -1.52 8.80
C HIS A 48 -13.70 -0.15 8.11
N GLN A 49 -12.73 0.74 8.33
CA GLN A 49 -12.68 2.05 7.67
C GLN A 49 -12.46 1.92 6.16
N ILE A 50 -11.57 1.02 5.74
CA ILE A 50 -11.32 0.70 4.33
C ILE A 50 -12.56 0.06 3.69
N GLU A 51 -13.15 -0.96 4.32
CA GLU A 51 -14.31 -1.69 3.80
C GLU A 51 -15.52 -0.78 3.54
N ARG A 52 -15.69 0.29 4.32
CA ARG A 52 -16.78 1.26 4.13
C ARG A 52 -16.69 2.08 2.84
N VAL A 53 -15.48 2.27 2.33
CA VAL A 53 -15.23 3.06 1.11
C VAL A 53 -14.72 2.20 -0.05
N TRP A 54 -14.40 0.94 0.22
CA TRP A 54 -13.96 -0.01 -0.77
C TRP A 54 -15.12 -0.37 -1.71
N ALA A 55 -14.92 -0.10 -2.99
CA ALA A 55 -15.89 -0.40 -4.03
C ALA A 55 -15.26 -1.24 -5.14
N TYR A 56 -15.97 -2.27 -5.58
CA TYR A 56 -15.64 -3.02 -6.79
C TYR A 56 -15.99 -2.15 -8.01
N PRO A 57 -15.03 -1.80 -8.89
CA PRO A 57 -15.33 -1.03 -10.10
C PRO A 57 -16.43 -1.68 -10.94
N ILE A 58 -17.47 -0.89 -11.27
CA ILE A 58 -18.66 -1.36 -11.99
C ILE A 58 -18.27 -1.99 -13.33
N GLU A 59 -17.36 -1.38 -14.07
CA GLU A 59 -16.88 -1.90 -15.36
C GLU A 59 -16.18 -3.25 -15.20
N ALA A 60 -15.37 -3.42 -14.15
CA ALA A 60 -14.69 -4.67 -13.87
C ALA A 60 -15.71 -5.77 -13.49
N ALA A 61 -16.70 -5.43 -12.66
CA ALA A 61 -17.78 -6.34 -12.28
C ALA A 61 -18.63 -6.76 -13.50
N GLN A 62 -19.00 -5.82 -14.38
CA GLN A 62 -19.77 -6.11 -15.60
C GLN A 62 -19.01 -7.01 -16.58
N ARG A 63 -17.67 -6.87 -16.63
CA ARG A 63 -16.79 -7.69 -17.46
C ARG A 63 -16.37 -9.01 -16.79
N GLY A 64 -16.84 -9.27 -15.56
CA GLY A 64 -16.45 -10.47 -14.79
C GLY A 64 -14.98 -10.52 -14.39
N ILE A 65 -14.28 -9.37 -14.37
CA ILE A 65 -12.86 -9.28 -14.02
C ILE A 65 -12.72 -9.46 -12.51
N GLN A 66 -12.08 -10.55 -12.10
CA GLN A 66 -11.85 -10.92 -10.72
C GLN A 66 -10.37 -11.00 -10.41
N GLY A 67 -10.03 -11.07 -9.13
CA GLY A 67 -8.66 -11.28 -8.70
C GLY A 67 -8.41 -10.76 -7.29
N ALA A 68 -7.17 -10.91 -6.83
CA ALA A 68 -6.76 -10.43 -5.53
C ALA A 68 -5.59 -9.46 -5.66
N VAL A 69 -5.65 -8.36 -4.92
CA VAL A 69 -4.58 -7.36 -4.83
C VAL A 69 -4.02 -7.42 -3.41
N VAL A 70 -2.70 -7.48 -3.26
CA VAL A 70 -2.06 -7.28 -1.96
C VAL A 70 -1.40 -5.91 -1.96
N LEU A 71 -1.89 -5.03 -1.10
CA LEU A 71 -1.29 -3.72 -0.89
C LEU A 71 -0.39 -3.74 0.34
N ARG A 72 0.67 -2.94 0.29
CA ARG A 72 1.44 -2.52 1.46
C ARG A 72 1.27 -1.02 1.64
N PHE A 73 1.02 -0.59 2.86
CA PHE A 73 0.90 0.84 3.19
C PHE A 73 1.46 1.13 4.57
N VAL A 74 1.90 2.38 4.77
CA VAL A 74 2.53 2.84 5.99
C VAL A 74 1.65 3.89 6.65
N ILE A 75 1.35 3.70 7.92
CA ILE A 75 0.64 4.68 8.76
C ILE A 75 1.59 5.17 9.84
N ASP A 76 1.55 6.45 10.17
CA ASP A 76 2.26 7.02 11.32
C ASP A 76 1.45 6.98 12.63
N LYS A 77 2.11 7.29 13.75
CA LYS A 77 1.47 7.31 15.09
C LYS A 77 0.25 8.23 15.20
N HIS A 78 0.11 9.21 14.32
CA HIS A 78 -1.01 10.15 14.27
C HIS A 78 -2.17 9.65 13.39
N GLY A 79 -2.00 8.52 12.71
CA GLY A 79 -2.98 7.94 11.80
C GLY A 79 -2.86 8.44 10.35
N THR A 80 -1.81 9.21 10.02
CA THR A 80 -1.59 9.70 8.67
C THR A 80 -1.08 8.60 7.77
N LEU A 81 -1.64 8.47 6.57
CA LEU A 81 -1.13 7.58 5.53
C LEU A 81 0.16 8.18 4.94
N ALA A 82 1.31 7.58 5.24
CA ALA A 82 2.61 8.01 4.76
C ALA A 82 2.92 7.50 3.34
N GLY A 83 2.33 6.37 2.94
CA GLY A 83 2.53 5.80 1.60
C GLY A 83 1.73 4.52 1.38
N VAL A 84 1.46 4.18 0.12
CA VAL A 84 0.75 2.96 -0.29
C VAL A 84 1.26 2.49 -1.65
N TRP A 85 1.49 1.19 -1.79
CA TRP A 85 1.95 0.55 -3.02
C TRP A 85 1.40 -0.87 -3.18
N VAL A 86 1.35 -1.33 -4.42
CA VAL A 86 0.96 -2.70 -4.77
C VAL A 86 2.15 -3.61 -4.50
N LYS A 87 1.94 -4.64 -3.68
CA LYS A 87 2.89 -5.73 -3.45
C LYS A 87 2.64 -6.88 -4.40
N GLU A 88 1.37 -7.26 -4.60
CA GLU A 88 0.94 -8.28 -5.56
C GLU A 88 -0.25 -7.73 -6.34
N THR A 89 -0.14 -7.72 -7.67
CA THR A 89 -1.19 -7.27 -8.59
C THR A 89 -2.25 -8.36 -8.78
N SER A 90 -3.47 -7.95 -9.14
CA SER A 90 -4.51 -8.88 -9.57
C SER A 90 -4.52 -9.16 -11.08
N ASP A 91 -3.45 -8.82 -11.81
CA ASP A 91 -3.38 -8.79 -13.28
C ASP A 91 -4.42 -7.84 -13.93
N SER A 92 -4.95 -6.90 -13.15
CA SER A 92 -5.91 -5.90 -13.60
C SER A 92 -5.65 -4.55 -12.96
N ASN A 93 -5.19 -3.60 -13.76
CA ASN A 93 -4.94 -2.23 -13.30
C ASN A 93 -6.21 -1.57 -12.71
N MET A 94 -7.41 -1.96 -13.18
CA MET A 94 -8.66 -1.47 -12.61
C MET A 94 -8.86 -1.87 -11.15
N LEU A 95 -8.53 -3.12 -10.80
CA LEU A 95 -8.67 -3.63 -9.44
C LEU A 95 -7.55 -3.13 -8.52
N ASP A 96 -6.32 -3.06 -9.04
CA ASP A 96 -5.17 -2.50 -8.34
C ASP A 96 -5.42 -1.04 -7.94
N LEU A 97 -5.84 -0.21 -8.90
CA LEU A 97 -6.16 1.20 -8.65
C LEU A 97 -7.33 1.35 -7.68
N ALA A 98 -8.35 0.49 -7.77
CA ALA A 98 -9.48 0.51 -6.84
C ALA A 98 -9.07 0.18 -5.41
N ALA A 99 -8.16 -0.78 -5.22
CA ALA A 99 -7.62 -1.11 -3.91
C ALA A 99 -6.81 0.06 -3.34
N ILE A 100 -5.94 0.67 -4.15
CA ILE A 100 -5.13 1.84 -3.73
C ILE A 100 -6.06 2.99 -3.34
N LYS A 101 -7.09 3.24 -4.14
CA LYS A 101 -8.10 4.28 -3.88
C LYS A 101 -8.83 4.02 -2.57
N ALA A 102 -9.22 2.78 -2.26
CA ALA A 102 -9.89 2.44 -1.01
C ALA A 102 -9.02 2.78 0.22
N VAL A 103 -7.72 2.48 0.20
CA VAL A 103 -6.80 2.85 1.30
C VAL A 103 -6.63 4.36 1.42
N LYS A 104 -6.49 5.06 0.29
CA LYS A 104 -6.33 6.53 0.26
C LYS A 104 -7.59 7.25 0.76
N ASP A 105 -8.77 6.83 0.31
CA ASP A 105 -10.05 7.43 0.70
C ASP A 105 -10.43 7.12 2.15
N ALA A 106 -9.92 6.00 2.69
CA ALA A 106 -10.07 5.66 4.08
C ALA A 106 -9.20 6.53 4.99
N ALA A 107 -8.14 7.17 4.49
CA ALA A 107 -7.28 8.03 5.29
C ALA A 107 -7.97 9.38 5.61
N PRO A 108 -7.65 10.02 6.76
CA PRO A 108 -6.72 9.55 7.80
C PRO A 108 -7.32 8.45 8.66
N PHE A 109 -6.46 7.59 9.20
CA PHE A 109 -6.82 6.57 10.18
C PHE A 109 -6.81 7.14 11.60
N TYR A 110 -7.30 6.36 12.56
CA TYR A 110 -7.19 6.74 13.96
C TYR A 110 -5.72 6.74 14.42
N PRO A 111 -5.33 7.60 15.38
CA PRO A 111 -4.02 7.53 15.99
C PRO A 111 -3.73 6.16 16.60
N PHE A 112 -2.45 5.83 16.76
CA PHE A 112 -2.06 4.56 17.38
C PHE A 112 -2.55 4.48 18.83
N PRO A 113 -3.10 3.33 19.24
CA PRO A 113 -3.36 3.09 20.66
C PRO A 113 -2.04 2.99 21.43
N ILE A 114 -2.11 3.16 22.75
CA ILE A 114 -0.95 3.03 23.65
C ILE A 114 -0.25 1.67 23.59
N THR A 115 -0.90 0.65 23.00
CA THR A 115 -0.31 -0.68 22.77
C THR A 115 0.73 -0.71 21.64
N ILE A 116 0.81 0.34 20.82
CA ILE A 116 1.75 0.45 19.70
C ILE A 116 2.70 1.61 19.97
N SER A 117 3.91 1.31 20.45
CA SER A 117 4.94 2.33 20.74
C SER A 117 5.77 2.76 19.53
N LYS A 118 5.49 2.22 18.34
CA LYS A 118 6.22 2.54 17.09
C LYS A 118 5.78 3.90 16.55
N GLU A 119 6.67 4.60 15.84
CA GLU A 119 6.33 5.86 15.17
C GLU A 119 5.59 5.67 13.84
N LYS A 120 5.89 4.57 13.15
CA LYS A 120 5.25 4.14 11.91
C LYS A 120 5.08 2.63 11.92
N ILE A 121 4.07 2.13 11.22
CA ILE A 121 3.88 0.70 10.97
C ILE A 121 3.58 0.46 9.49
N SER A 122 4.19 -0.61 8.95
CA SER A 122 3.90 -1.13 7.63
C SER A 122 2.84 -2.22 7.73
N ILE A 123 1.75 -2.07 6.98
CA ILE A 123 0.59 -2.97 6.99
C ILE A 123 0.42 -3.58 5.62
N ALA A 124 0.18 -4.89 5.56
CA ALA A 124 -0.21 -5.59 4.34
C ALA A 124 -1.71 -5.92 4.36
N ALA A 125 -2.45 -5.54 3.32
CA ALA A 125 -3.87 -5.82 3.19
C ALA A 125 -4.17 -6.54 1.88
N ARG A 126 -4.99 -7.60 1.95
CA ARG A 126 -5.45 -8.35 0.79
C ARG A 126 -6.87 -7.93 0.44
N PHE A 127 -7.06 -7.51 -0.81
CA PHE A 127 -8.34 -7.15 -1.40
C PHE A 127 -8.73 -8.24 -2.37
N GLU A 128 -9.88 -8.88 -2.15
CA GLU A 128 -10.38 -9.94 -3.03
C GLU A 128 -11.63 -9.46 -3.75
N TYR A 129 -11.56 -9.42 -5.09
CA TYR A 129 -12.68 -9.04 -5.95
C TYR A 129 -13.25 -10.29 -6.59
N THR A 130 -14.44 -10.69 -6.16
CA THR A 130 -15.20 -11.79 -6.75
C THR A 130 -16.54 -11.28 -7.26
N PRO A 131 -16.89 -11.50 -8.54
CA PRO A 131 -18.19 -11.15 -9.07
C PRO A 131 -19.25 -12.02 -8.38
N ARG A 132 -20.23 -11.39 -7.75
CA ARG A 132 -21.40 -12.09 -7.22
C ARG A 132 -22.35 -12.36 -8.37
N PHE A 133 -22.24 -13.53 -8.99
CA PHE A 133 -23.22 -14.00 -9.96
C PHE A 133 -24.53 -14.32 -9.24
N VAL A 134 -25.46 -13.37 -9.23
CA VAL A 134 -26.87 -13.68 -9.00
C VAL A 134 -27.33 -14.51 -10.20
N HIS A 135 -27.55 -15.81 -9.98
CA HIS A 135 -28.21 -16.64 -10.97
C HIS A 135 -29.58 -16.03 -11.22
N ALA A 136 -29.77 -15.48 -12.43
CA ALA A 136 -31.09 -15.12 -12.90
C ALA A 136 -31.80 -16.43 -13.24
N ASP A 137 -32.56 -16.96 -12.28
CA ASP A 137 -33.51 -18.03 -12.52
C ASP A 137 -34.52 -17.52 -13.56
N ARG A 138 -34.46 -18.07 -14.78
CA ARG A 138 -35.40 -17.76 -15.86
C ARG A 138 -35.70 -19.00 -16.68
#